data_AF-A0A354KDA8-F1
#
_entry.id   AF-A0A354KDA8-F1
#
_cell.length_a   1.000
_cell.length_b   1.000
_cell.length_c   1.000
_cell.angle_alpha   90.00
_cell.angle_beta   90.00
_cell.angle_gamma   90.00
#
_symmetry.space_group_name_H-M   'P 1'
#
loop_
_entity.id
_entity.type
_entity.pdbx_description
1 polymer ?
#
loop_
_entity_poly.entity_id
_entity_poly.type
_entity_poly.pdbx_seq_one_letter_code
_entity_poly.pdbx_strand_id
1 'polypeptide(L)' 'MKEKDPFDFERFKAEAMQGLYEGKSLSPNDGVLAPLMKHLLESMMDGELENHLNEEKASGNSNRRNGKTKKTVRGLNC' A
#
# COMPACT_ATOMS: atom_id res chain seq x y z
N MET A 1 14.54 12.18 4.55
CA MET A 1 13.55 11.10 4.36
C MET A 1 12.27 11.57 5.01
N LYS A 2 11.15 11.64 4.30
CA LYS A 2 9.86 11.86 4.99
C LYS A 2 9.49 10.54 5.65
N GLU A 3 9.37 10.52 6.96
CA GLU A 3 8.76 9.41 7.69
C GLU A 3 7.38 9.17 7.08
N LYS A 4 7.06 7.89 6.78
CA LYS A 4 5.71 7.53 6.36
C LYS A 4 4.85 7.69 7.60
N ASP A 5 3.96 8.67 7.62
CA ASP A 5 2.91 8.70 8.64
C ASP A 5 2.16 7.35 8.58
N PRO A 6 1.88 6.73 9.74
CA PRO A 6 1.11 5.50 9.79
C PRO A 6 -0.24 5.72 9.10
N PHE A 7 -0.75 4.68 8.44
CA PHE A 7 -2.05 4.78 7.77
C PHE A 7 -3.13 5.07 8.82
N ASP A 8 -3.74 6.25 8.72
CA ASP A 8 -4.76 6.71 9.65
C ASP A 8 -6.12 6.12 9.27
N PHE A 9 -6.49 5.05 9.97
CA PHE A 9 -7.76 4.36 9.77
C PHE A 9 -8.97 5.22 10.17
N GLU A 10 -8.85 6.11 11.15
CA GLU A 10 -9.97 6.94 11.60
C GLU A 10 -10.25 8.04 10.58
N ARG A 11 -9.20 8.68 10.09
CA ARG A 11 -9.33 9.62 8.98
C ARG A 11 -9.87 8.94 7.72
N PHE A 12 -9.35 7.76 7.38
CA PHE A 12 -9.87 6.98 6.26
C PHE A 12 -11.37 6.69 6.41
N LYS A 13 -11.83 6.25 7.60
CA LYS A 13 -13.27 6.00 7.84
C LYS A 13 -14.10 7.26 7.60
N ALA A 14 -13.66 8.41 8.10
CA ALA A 14 -14.38 9.67 7.90
C ALA A 14 -14.48 10.05 6.41
N GLU A 15 -13.35 10.02 5.69
CA GLU A 15 -13.30 10.30 4.25
C GLU A 15 -14.12 9.26 3.44
N ALA A 16 -14.11 8.00 3.87
CA ALA A 16 -14.86 6.93 3.23
C ALA A 16 -16.37 7.07 3.42
N MET A 17 -16.83 7.38 4.63
CA MET A 17 -18.23 7.69 4.90
C MET A 17 -18.70 8.88 4.07
N GLN A 18 -17.92 9.97 4.04
CA GLN A 18 -18.23 11.12 3.21
C GLN A 18 -18.30 10.75 1.73
N GLY A 19 -17.34 9.99 1.21
CA GLY A 19 -17.35 9.52 -0.17
C GLY A 19 -18.58 8.67 -0.52
N LEU A 20 -19.05 7.85 0.42
CA LEU A 20 -20.29 7.09 0.26
C LEU A 20 -21.52 7.99 0.22
N TYR A 21 -21.59 9.01 1.08
CA TYR A 21 -22.67 10.01 1.03
C TYR A 21 -22.68 10.79 -0.30
N GLU A 22 -21.50 11.05 -0.87
CA GLU A 22 -21.34 11.72 -2.17
C GLU A 22 -21.61 10.78 -3.37
N GLY A 23 -21.90 9.50 -3.14
CA GLY A 23 -22.19 8.52 -4.19
C GLY A 23 -20.95 8.01 -4.93
N LYS A 24 -19.74 8.15 -4.37
CA LYS A 24 -18.53 7.56 -4.95
C LYS A 24 -18.67 6.03 -4.96
N SER A 25 -18.19 5.41 -6.03
CA SER A 25 -18.17 3.95 -6.16
C SER A 25 -17.35 3.30 -5.04
N LEU A 26 -17.71 2.08 -4.66
CA LEU A 26 -16.91 1.22 -3.77
C LEU A 26 -15.75 0.51 -4.51
N SER A 27 -15.47 0.90 -5.76
CA SER A 27 -14.41 0.29 -6.57
C SER A 27 -13.06 0.26 -5.85
N PRO A 28 -12.35 -0.89 -5.84
CA PRO A 28 -10.97 -1.01 -5.36
C PRO A 28 -9.96 -0.11 -6.10
N ASN A 29 -10.29 0.32 -7.33
CA ASN A 29 -9.35 1.03 -8.21
C ASN A 29 -9.51 2.56 -8.12
N ASP A 30 -10.75 3.05 -8.21
CA ASP A 30 -11.06 4.49 -8.29
C ASP A 30 -12.13 4.93 -7.28
N GLY A 31 -12.50 4.03 -6.37
CA GLY A 31 -13.56 4.23 -5.40
C GLY A 31 -13.06 4.56 -4.00
N VAL A 32 -14.02 4.57 -3.07
CA VAL A 32 -13.79 4.81 -1.64
C VAL A 32 -12.76 3.83 -1.04
N LEU A 33 -12.65 2.62 -1.58
CA LEU A 33 -11.75 1.59 -1.09
C LEU A 33 -10.33 1.68 -1.66
N ALA A 34 -10.08 2.51 -2.68
CA ALA A 34 -8.78 2.59 -3.33
C ALA A 34 -7.61 2.94 -2.38
N PRO A 35 -7.75 3.87 -1.41
CA PRO A 35 -6.69 4.16 -0.45
C PRO A 35 -6.33 2.95 0.43
N LEU A 36 -7.32 2.17 0.85
CA LEU A 36 -7.13 0.97 1.66
C LEU A 36 -6.43 -0.13 0.85
N MET A 37 -6.86 -0.35 -0.39
CA MET A 37 -6.25 -1.33 -1.29
C MET A 37 -4.78 -1.00 -1.59
N LYS A 38 -4.48 0.28 -1.82
CA LYS A 38 -3.10 0.76 -1.97
C LYS A 38 -2.28 0.48 -0.71
N HIS A 39 -2.82 0.75 0.48
CA HIS A 39 -2.11 0.49 1.73
C HIS A 39 -1.82 -1.00 1.93
N LEU A 40 -2.80 -1.86 1.66
CA LEU A 40 -2.65 -3.32 1.75
C LEU A 40 -1.56 -3.83 0.80
N LEU A 41 -1.62 -3.43 -0.48
CA LEU A 41 -0.65 -3.87 -1.49
C LEU A 41 0.77 -3.41 -1.15
N GLU A 42 0.93 -2.14 -0.73
CA GLU A 42 2.24 -1.63 -0.30
C GLU A 42 2.79 -2.37 0.92
N SER A 43 1.93 -2.75 1.87
CA SER A 43 2.33 -3.48 3.08
C SER A 43 2.77 -4.92 2.75
N MET A 44 2.06 -5.59 1.84
CA MET A 44 2.45 -6.91 1.33
C MET A 44 3.83 -6.86 0.65
N MET A 45 4.05 -5.89 -0.25
CA MET A 45 5.33 -5.73 -0.95
C MET A 45 6.49 -5.36 -0.01
N ASP A 46 6.24 -4.48 0.96
CA ASP A 46 7.26 -4.12 1.96
C ASP A 46 7.62 -5.35 2.82
N GLY A 47 6.64 -6.20 3.17
CA GLY A 47 6.87 -7.46 3.90
C GLY A 47 7.62 -8.52 3.10
N GLU A 48 7.27 -8.74 1.83
CA GLU A 48 8.00 -9.64 0.93
C GLU A 48 9.48 -9.23 0.78
N LEU A 49 9.73 -7.92 0.64
CA LEU A 49 11.08 -7.37 0.55
C LEU A 49 11.88 -7.59 1.83
N GLU A 50 11.26 -7.36 2.99
CA GLU A 50 11.91 -7.57 4.30
C GLU A 50 12.28 -9.04 4.50
N ASN A 51 11.36 -9.96 4.18
CA ASN A 51 11.63 -11.39 4.22
C ASN A 51 12.80 -11.78 3.31
N HIS A 52 12.79 -11.34 2.06
CA HIS A 52 13.87 -11.63 1.11
C HIS A 52 15.23 -11.09 1.59
N LEU A 53 15.29 -9.87 2.15
CA LEU A 53 16.54 -9.32 2.68
C LEU A 53 17.04 -10.09 3.91
N ASN A 54 16.14 -10.67 4.72
CA ASN A 54 16.52 -11.51 5.85
C ASN A 54 17.07 -12.86 5.38
N GLU A 55 16.47 -13.46 4.35
CA GLU A 55 16.97 -14.67 3.70
C GLU A 55 18.36 -14.47 3.08
N GLU A 56 18.58 -13.36 2.36
CA GLU A 56 19.89 -13.02 1.76
C GLU A 56 20.97 -12.82 2.83
N LYS A 57 20.63 -12.19 3.96
CA LYS A 57 21.57 -12.07 5.09
C LYS A 57 21.92 -13.44 5.68
N ALA A 58 20.93 -14.33 5.80
CA ALA A 58 21.12 -15.67 6.32
C ALA A 58 21.96 -16.55 5.39
N SER A 59 21.89 -16.34 4.07
CA SER A 59 22.70 -17.03 3.07
C SER A 59 24.13 -16.46 2.92
N GLY A 60 24.46 -15.38 3.65
CA GLY A 60 25.78 -14.74 3.61
C GLY A 60 25.95 -13.71 2.48
N ASN A 61 24.87 -13.39 1.74
CA ASN A 61 24.89 -12.38 0.70
C ASN A 61 24.71 -10.97 1.29
N SER A 62 25.57 -10.03 0.86
CA SER A 62 25.45 -8.63 1.24
C SER A 62 24.48 -7.88 0.31
N ASN A 63 23.18 -8.13 0.45
CA ASN A 63 22.13 -7.38 -0.25
C ASN A 63 21.54 -6.27 0.64
N ARG A 64 21.29 -5.08 0.07
CA ARG A 64 20.74 -3.91 0.79
C ARG A 64 19.65 -3.24 -0.03
N ARG A 65 18.62 -2.73 0.66
CA ARG A 65 17.50 -2.03 0.05
C ARG A 65 17.95 -0.78 -0.73
N ASN A 66 17.57 -0.70 -2.00
CA ASN A 66 17.83 0.45 -2.88
C ASN A 66 16.58 1.35 -3.06
N GLY A 67 16.05 1.90 -1.97
CA GLY A 67 14.94 2.86 -2.02
C GLY A 67 13.58 2.27 -2.43
N LYS A 68 12.74 3.10 -3.06
CA LYS A 68 11.39 2.78 -3.54
C LYS A 68 11.17 3.41 -4.93
N THR A 69 10.42 2.71 -5.79
CA THR A 69 10.02 3.20 -7.12
C THR A 69 8.51 3.39 -7.16
N LYS A 70 8.03 4.42 -7.87
CA LYS A 70 6.60 4.66 -8.09
C LYS A 70 6.13 3.90 -9.32
N LYS A 71 5.04 3.13 -9.18
CA LYS A 71 4.36 2.46 -10.29
C LYS A 71 2.86 2.72 -10.18
N THR A 72 2.22 3.05 -11.29
CA THR A 72 0.76 3.09 -11.38
C THR A 72 0.27 1.69 -11.71
N VAL A 73 -0.43 1.07 -10.77
CA VAL A 73 -1.01 -0.26 -10.94
C VAL A 73 -2.46 -0.11 -11.40
N ARG A 74 -2.85 -0.87 -12.42
CA ARG A 74 -4.25 -0.99 -12.83
C ARG A 74 -4.78 -2.31 -12.29
N GLY A 75 -5.91 -2.28 -11.58
CA GLY A 75 -6.59 -3.51 -11.19
C GLY A 75 -7.28 -4.17 -12.38
N LEU A 76 -7.87 -5.34 -12.13
CA LEU A 76 -8.77 -5.98 -13.10
C LEU A 76 -10.00 -5.09 -13.25
N ASN A 77 -10.30 -4.69 -14.49
CA ASN A 77 -11.58 -4.09 -14.83
C ASN A 77 -12.61 -5.22 -14.80
N CYS A 78 -13.34 -5.35 -13.69
CA CYS A 78 -14.59 -6.09 -13.63
C CYS A 78 -15.77 -5.14 -13.88
#